data_AF-K1TI58-F1
#
_entry.id   AF-K1TI58-F1
#
_cell.length_a   1.000
_cell.length_b   1.000
_cell.length_c   1.000
_cell.angle_alpha   90.00
_cell.angle_beta   90.00
_cell.angle_gamma   90.00
#
_symmetry.space_group_name_H-M   'P 1'
#
loop_
_entity.id
_entity.type
_entity.pdbx_description
1 polymer ?
#
loop_
_entity_poly.entity_id
_entity_poly.type
_entity_poly.pdbx_seq_one_letter_code
_entity_poly.pdbx_strand_id
1 'polypeptide(L)'
;MGDFIYFTEEQKERANAVHIADILRREHEEVERSGNEWRWKRHRSVTFRGSSWYRHSRQVGSHAIDFMQEFFGMSYPEAVSYLLDGEQGQIIERGKRQETKRNRQEPGRDGRL
;
A
#
# COMPACT_ATOMS: atom_id res chain seq x y z
N MET A 1 -16.59 18.00 -0.15
CA MET A 1 -16.11 17.20 -1.30
C MET A 1 -14.94 16.37 -0.79
N GLY A 2 -14.93 15.06 -1.02
CA GLY A 2 -13.87 14.19 -0.50
C GLY A 2 -12.77 14.04 -1.54
N ASP A 3 -11.56 14.45 -1.18
CA ASP A 3 -10.35 14.22 -1.96
C ASP A 3 -9.88 12.76 -1.77
N PHE A 4 -9.46 12.11 -2.86
CA PHE A 4 -8.92 10.75 -2.81
C PHE A 4 -7.41 10.77 -3.02
N ILE A 5 -6.66 10.11 -2.13
CA ILE A 5 -5.22 9.92 -2.28
C ILE A 5 -5.00 8.66 -3.13
N TYR A 6 -4.29 8.82 -4.24
CA TYR A 6 -3.94 7.74 -5.15
C TYR A 6 -2.43 7.53 -5.16
N PHE A 7 -1.99 6.29 -4.93
CA PHE A 7 -0.59 5.89 -5.08
C PHE A 7 -0.42 5.14 -6.40
N THR A 8 0.71 5.36 -7.09
CA THR A 8 1.06 4.57 -8.28
C THR A 8 1.30 3.12 -7.90
N GLU A 9 1.16 2.18 -8.84
CA GLU A 9 1.44 0.76 -8.56
C GLU A 9 2.88 0.57 -8.08
N GLU A 10 3.84 1.29 -8.66
CA GLU A 10 5.24 1.28 -8.22
C GLU A 10 5.39 1.71 -6.75
N GLN A 11 4.67 2.74 -6.29
CA GLN A 11 4.71 3.16 -4.88
C GLN A 11 4.19 2.03 -3.96
N LYS A 12 3.10 1.37 -4.36
CA LYS A 12 2.53 0.26 -3.58
C LYS A 12 3.47 -0.93 -3.53
N GLU A 13 4.09 -1.28 -4.66
CA GLU A 13 5.06 -2.37 -4.76
C GLU A 13 6.29 -2.12 -3.91
N ARG A 14 6.88 -0.91 -3.99
CA ARG A 14 8.02 -0.52 -3.15
C ARG A 14 7.68 -0.55 -1.67
N ALA A 15 6.52 -0.01 -1.28
CA ALA A 15 6.09 -0.02 0.11
C ALA A 15 5.88 -1.45 0.63
N ASN A 16 5.27 -2.34 -0.16
CA ASN A 16 5.12 -3.76 0.19
C ASN A 16 6.42 -4.56 0.18
N ALA A 17 7.48 -4.05 -0.45
CA ALA A 17 8.80 -4.68 -0.47
C ALA A 17 9.65 -4.35 0.75
N VAL A 18 9.27 -3.34 1.55
CA VAL A 18 10.03 -2.96 2.76
C VAL A 18 10.09 -4.13 3.75
N HIS A 19 11.28 -4.44 4.23
CA HIS A 19 11.47 -5.54 5.17
C HIS A 19 10.90 -5.21 6.55
N ILE A 20 10.13 -6.15 7.11
CA ILE A 20 9.55 -6.04 8.45
C ILE A 20 10.63 -5.86 9.53
N ALA A 21 11.80 -6.48 9.35
CA ALA A 21 12.93 -6.30 10.26
C ALA A 21 13.38 -4.83 10.37
N ASP A 22 13.37 -4.09 9.26
CA ASP A 22 13.83 -2.70 9.23
C ASP A 22 12.78 -1.77 9.81
N ILE A 23 11.48 -2.04 9.58
CA ILE A 23 10.37 -1.37 10.24
C ILE A 23 10.49 -1.51 11.76
N LEU A 24 10.61 -2.74 12.25
CA LEU A 24 10.70 -3.01 13.70
C LEU A 24 11.95 -2.38 14.32
N ARG A 25 13.07 -2.32 13.60
CA ARG A 25 14.28 -1.61 14.07
C ARG A 25 14.06 -0.11 14.20
N ARG A 26 13.38 0.53 13.23
CA ARG A 26 13.04 1.97 13.28
C ARG A 26 12.14 2.27 14.48
N GLU A 27 11.24 1.36 14.81
CA GLU A 27 10.31 1.46 15.94
C GLU A 27 10.90 0.96 17.27
N HIS A 28 12.21 0.69 17.32
CA HIS A 28 12.93 0.20 18.51
C HIS A 28 12.36 -1.09 19.11
N GLU A 29 11.79 -1.95 18.26
CA GLU A 29 11.21 -3.23 18.64
C GLU A 29 12.23 -4.37 18.56
N GLU A 30 12.13 -5.31 19.49
CA GLU A 30 13.04 -6.44 19.56
C GLU A 30 12.54 -7.67 18.80
N VAL A 31 13.45 -8.31 18.07
CA VAL A 31 13.16 -9.52 17.28
C VAL A 31 14.13 -10.64 17.65
N GLU A 32 13.65 -11.88 17.56
CA GLU A 32 14.44 -13.08 17.78
C GLU A 32 14.45 -13.94 16.52
N ARG A 33 15.56 -14.64 16.27
CA ARG A 33 15.65 -15.56 15.13
C ARG A 33 15.00 -16.90 15.50
N SER A 34 14.13 -17.40 14.63
CA SER A 34 13.41 -18.66 14.79
C SER A 34 13.55 -19.50 13.52
N GLY A 35 14.67 -20.21 13.40
CA GLY A 35 15.01 -20.95 12.18
C GLY A 35 15.31 -20.01 11.00
N ASN A 36 14.51 -20.13 9.93
CA ASN A 36 14.62 -19.30 8.71
C ASN A 36 13.75 -18.04 8.76
N GLU A 37 12.96 -17.87 9.81
CA GLU A 37 12.11 -16.72 10.04
C GLU A 37 12.57 -15.95 11.28
N TRP A 38 12.02 -14.77 11.45
CA TRP A 38 12.15 -13.96 12.65
C TRP A 38 10.82 -13.96 13.40
N ARG A 39 10.88 -13.84 14.72
CA ARG A 39 9.72 -13.66 15.59
C ARG A 39 9.83 -12.34 16.31
N TRP A 40 8.71 -11.62 16.40
CA TRP A 40 8.64 -10.37 17.14
C TRP A 40 8.44 -10.65 18.63
N LYS A 41 9.33 -10.16 19.50
CA LYS A 41 9.27 -10.47 20.94
C LYS A 41 8.03 -9.93 21.63
N ARG A 42 7.62 -8.71 21.29
CA ARG A 42 6.41 -8.08 21.83
C ARG A 42 5.15 -8.81 21.39
N HIS A 43 5.16 -9.35 20.17
CA HIS A 43 4.03 -10.06 19.58
C HIS A 43 4.42 -11.50 19.21
N ARG A 44 4.57 -12.39 20.21
CA ARG A 44 5.09 -13.76 20.04
C ARG A 44 4.31 -14.65 19.06
N SER A 45 3.06 -14.30 18.78
CA SER A 45 2.23 -14.98 17.77
C SER A 45 2.57 -14.58 16.33
N VAL A 46 3.50 -13.64 16.12
CA VAL A 46 3.84 -13.05 14.83
C VAL A 46 5.24 -13.48 14.41
N THR A 47 5.33 -14.15 13.27
CA THR A 47 6.58 -14.41 12.58
C THR A 47 6.64 -13.63 11.27
N PHE A 48 7.84 -13.40 10.76
CA PHE A 48 8.03 -12.70 9.50
C PHE A 48 9.31 -13.12 8.80
N ARG A 49 9.33 -12.90 7.48
CA ARG A 49 10.46 -13.11 6.59
C ARG A 49 10.43 -12.08 5.46
N GLY A 50 11.50 -11.31 5.30
CA GLY A 50 11.53 -10.20 4.35
C GLY A 50 10.43 -9.19 4.68
N SER A 51 9.56 -8.88 3.71
CA SER A 51 8.41 -8.01 3.88
C SER A 51 7.11 -8.73 4.28
N SER A 52 7.12 -10.07 4.36
CA SER A 52 5.93 -10.86 4.66
C SER A 52 5.86 -11.22 6.13
N TRP A 53 4.66 -11.19 6.70
CA TRP A 53 4.40 -11.56 8.09
C TRP A 53 3.22 -12.53 8.21
N TYR A 54 3.19 -13.28 9.31
CA TYR A 54 2.11 -14.19 9.65
C TYR A 54 1.81 -14.16 11.14
N ARG A 55 0.53 -14.04 11.51
CA ARG A 55 0.05 -14.08 12.88
C ARG A 55 -0.72 -15.37 13.13
N HIS A 56 -0.06 -16.31 13.80
CA HIS A 56 -0.58 -17.65 14.11
C HIS A 56 -1.91 -17.62 14.90
N SER A 57 -2.09 -16.66 15.80
CA SER A 57 -3.29 -16.60 16.65
C SER A 57 -4.57 -16.29 15.88
N ARG A 58 -4.47 -15.68 14.69
CA ARG A 58 -5.60 -15.34 13.81
C ARG A 58 -5.54 -16.03 12.45
N GLN A 59 -4.47 -16.77 12.20
CA GLN A 59 -4.18 -17.41 10.91
C GLN A 59 -4.23 -16.43 9.72
N VAL A 60 -3.69 -15.23 9.91
CA VAL A 60 -3.66 -14.18 8.89
C VAL A 60 -2.22 -13.75 8.64
N GLY A 61 -1.90 -13.37 7.41
CA GLY A 61 -0.60 -12.84 7.03
C GLY A 61 -0.71 -12.04 5.73
N SER A 62 0.23 -11.12 5.54
CA SER A 62 0.31 -10.26 4.35
C SER A 62 1.70 -9.62 4.27
N HIS A 63 1.79 -8.43 3.66
CA HIS A 63 3.01 -7.66 3.42
C HIS A 63 3.11 -6.43 4.34
N ALA A 64 4.14 -5.60 4.11
CA ALA A 64 4.52 -4.48 4.96
C ALA A 64 3.44 -3.40 5.12
N ILE A 65 2.65 -3.08 4.09
CA ILE A 65 1.57 -2.08 4.24
C ILE A 65 0.55 -2.57 5.26
N ASP A 66 0.02 -3.77 5.08
CA ASP A 66 -0.97 -4.36 5.99
C ASP A 66 -0.39 -4.58 7.40
N PHE A 67 0.91 -4.82 7.51
CA PHE A 67 1.60 -4.88 8.80
C PHE A 67 1.48 -3.56 9.57
N MET A 68 1.73 -2.42 8.90
CA MET A 68 1.57 -1.10 9.50
C MET A 68 0.12 -0.83 9.91
N GLN A 69 -0.84 -1.27 9.10
CA GLN A 69 -2.25 -1.10 9.43
C GLN A 69 -2.69 -1.95 10.65
N GLU A 70 -2.32 -3.25 10.68
CA GLU A 70 -2.75 -4.18 11.74
C GLU A 70 -2.06 -3.88 13.08
N PHE A 71 -0.76 -3.57 13.08
CA PHE A 71 0.01 -3.48 14.33
C PHE A 71 0.32 -2.05 14.79
N PHE A 72 0.39 -1.09 13.87
CA PHE A 72 0.64 0.32 14.20
C PHE A 72 -0.61 1.19 14.06
N GLY A 73 -1.74 0.62 13.62
CA GLY A 73 -3.02 1.33 13.51
C GLY A 73 -3.02 2.42 12.43
N MET A 74 -2.06 2.39 11.50
CA MET A 74 -1.97 3.37 10.42
C MET A 74 -3.08 3.14 9.38
N SER A 75 -3.61 4.23 8.82
CA SER A 75 -4.41 4.13 7.59
C SER A 75 -3.53 3.72 6.40
N TYR A 76 -4.14 3.26 5.32
CA TYR A 76 -3.40 2.85 4.13
C TYR A 76 -2.47 3.96 3.58
N PRO A 77 -2.93 5.23 3.41
CA PRO A 77 -2.03 6.30 2.97
C PRO A 77 -0.90 6.62 3.93
N GLU A 78 -1.18 6.59 5.24
CA GLU A 78 -0.15 6.81 6.27
C GLU A 78 0.91 5.70 6.24
N ALA A 79 0.47 4.44 6.10
CA ALA A 79 1.35 3.29 5.98
C ALA A 79 2.25 3.40 4.74
N VAL A 80 1.68 3.67 3.56
CA VAL A 80 2.48 3.82 2.33
C VAL A 80 3.47 4.99 2.46
N SER A 81 3.03 6.13 2.98
CA SER A 81 3.90 7.29 3.15
C SER A 81 5.03 7.00 4.14
N TYR A 82 4.74 6.38 5.29
CA TYR A 82 5.76 6.00 6.28
C TYR A 82 6.80 5.04 5.68
N LEU A 83 6.35 4.02 4.95
CA LEU A 83 7.23 3.01 4.35
C LEU A 83 8.10 3.56 3.21
N LEU A 84 7.69 4.67 2.59
CA LEU A 84 8.41 5.37 1.53
C LEU A 84 9.06 6.67 2.04
N ASP A 85 9.42 6.73 3.33
CA ASP A 85 10.14 7.85 3.94
C ASP A 85 9.46 9.23 3.71
N GLY A 86 8.13 9.26 3.70
CA GLY A 86 7.31 10.46 3.59
C GLY A 86 6.82 10.78 2.17
N GLU A 87 7.08 9.94 1.17
CA GLU A 87 6.49 10.12 -0.17
C GLU A 87 4.96 10.19 -0.08
N GLN A 88 4.38 11.17 -0.78
CA GLN A 88 2.93 11.40 -0.80
C GLN A 88 2.30 10.82 -2.07
N GLY A 89 1.07 10.34 -1.93
CA GLY A 89 0.24 10.01 -3.08
C GLY A 89 -0.25 11.25 -3.81
N GLN A 90 -0.83 11.07 -4.99
CA GLN A 90 -1.46 12.15 -5.75
C GLN A 90 -2.88 12.39 -5.25
N ILE A 91 -3.23 13.65 -4.99
CA ILE A 91 -4.58 14.05 -4.64
C ILE A 91 -5.41 14.12 -5.93
N ILE A 92 -6.46 13.32 -6.02
CA ILE A 92 -7.43 13.35 -7.11
C ILE A 92 -8.72 13.98 -6.57
N GLU A 93 -8.95 15.24 -6.92
CA GLU A 93 -10.21 15.93 -6.66
C GLU A 93 -11.34 15.23 -7.43
N ARG A 94 -12.44 14.92 -6.75
CA ARG A 94 -13.60 14.19 -7.33
C ARG A 94 -14.33 14.95 -8.46
N GLY A 95 -13.84 16.10 -8.91
CA GLY A 95 -14.46 16.99 -9.90
C GLY A 95 -13.84 17.00 -11.31
N LYS A 96 -12.72 16.31 -11.57
CA LYS A 96 -12.04 16.35 -12.88
C LYS A 96 -11.91 14.99 -13.56
N ARG A 97 -12.94 14.14 -13.49
CA ARG A 97 -12.96 12.88 -14.25
C ARG A 97 -14.01 12.94 -15.36
N GLN A 98 -13.48 13.05 -16.59
CA GLN A 98 -14.04 12.74 -17.93
C GLN A 98 -14.66 13.88 -18.75
N GLU A 99 -13.80 14.69 -19.38
CA GLU A 99 -14.13 15.34 -20.66
C GLU A 99 -13.00 15.10 -21.68
N THR A 100 -12.64 13.84 -21.89
CA THR A 100 -11.73 13.45 -22.97
C THR A 100 -12.09 12.06 -23.46
N LYS A 101 -13.24 11.91 -24.14
CA LYS A 101 -13.48 11.03 -25.31
C LYS A 101 -14.88 11.29 -25.90
N ARG A 102 -15.08 12.45 -26.55
CA ARG A 102 -16.16 12.62 -27.55
C ARG A 102 -15.75 13.62 -28.61
N ASN A 103 -14.68 13.31 -29.33
CA ASN A 103 -14.45 13.92 -30.62
C ASN A 103 -13.96 12.85 -31.60
N ARG A 104 -14.92 12.18 -32.24
CA ARG A 104 -14.69 11.51 -33.52
C ARG A 104 -16.01 11.41 -34.30
N GLN A 105 -16.22 12.45 -35.12
CA GLN A 105 -16.67 12.42 -36.52
C GLN A 105 -18.10 11.94 -36.82
N GLU A 106 -18.97 12.91 -37.10
CA GLU A 106 -20.12 12.76 -38.00
C GLU A 106 -19.59 12.61 -39.45
N PRO A 107 -19.90 11.53 -40.19
CA PRO A 107 -19.78 11.55 -41.64
C PRO A 107 -21.03 12.21 -42.25
N GLY A 108 -20.78 13.23 -43.06
CA GLY A 108 -21.79 14.05 -43.73
C GLY A 108 -22.81 13.25 -44.54
N ARG A 109 -24.05 13.76 -44.53
CA ARG A 109 -25.11 13.33 -45.44
C ARG A 109 -24.74 13.76 -46.86
N ASP A 110 -24.31 12.79 -47.67
CA ASP A 110 -24.24 12.95 -49.12
C ASP A 110 -25.66 12.84 -49.68
N GLY A 111 -26.15 13.94 -50.24
CA GLY A 111 -27.48 14.08 -50.81
C GLY A 111 -27.60 13.27 -52.09
N ARG A 112 -28.50 12.29 -52.09
CA ARG A 112 -28.98 11.63 -53.29
C ARG A 112 -30.14 12.43 -53.91
N LEU A 113 -30.00 12.62 -55.23
CA LEU A 113 -31.01 12.89 -56.28
C LEU A 113 -31.44 14.34 -56.46
#